data_AF-A0A7L5A5N7-F1
#
_entry.id   AF-A0A7L5A5N7-F1
#
_cell.length_a   1.000
_cell.length_b   1.000
_cell.length_c   1.000
_cell.angle_alpha   90.00
_cell.angle_beta   90.00
_cell.angle_gamma   90.00
#
_symmetry.space_group_name_H-M   'P 1'
#
loop_
_entity.id
_entity.type
_entity.pdbx_description
1 polymer ?
#
loop_
_entity_poly.entity_id
_entity_poly.type
_entity_poly.pdbx_seq_one_letter_code
_entity_poly.pdbx_strand_id
1 'polypeptide(L)'
;MPIENDLGTDMEPFRLVLVVPESKEILVTRNAGEYKLPLCLVPKWERVAASLQQAIFDTWDIKSYLIDLLPGLSSFPDCAVAEILSLPQHNRMVRIRLEQLDDSELSPQQRESIIALFNGDQKERGPLYRIGWLHDAIRWIQDETGQTVSLPAGIRQFNAGNKSTLLRFSTNEGKVYWLKALSGEGETELAITQLLASKNPEALPPLIAAHQQWSAWLMEDFGEPISLEPGLTELKQAVAVMAKLQFDSTKYTNELLQAGALDRSPAFMHGRCSELFSYVAEAMSKQRSTRLPQLSVERISYLDTMVQEACLRMNDLRIPNGVVHGNINRGNILFDGLRCRITDWQETYVGNPLVALQHLILRSPAETRPSIESDLKSYYKIIWAPLVPSSRMDVAFALMPLVAAVTALYGKGDWLHSERRNEDGYLRYARSIVRHIDRSVELQEVKDALSNSAISVSPLSTQCDGSRPDAYPSSEFPLVSAAEPHDTAVVEIAASSPARESISSLRLMHKAELVCEAYCFLLFIDLVMHIGGAKLVYRTMGAFRSVAPIKKRASVSSELCFAVDMACVLYVKRVRCLQHSAALALLLRTYGWDADLVVGGRLFPTDFHAWVQIGPSVINDRNYVVSSYLVLERC
;
A
#
# COMPACT_ATOMS: atom_id res chain seq x y z
N MET A 1 -25.74 23.81 -25.62
CA MET A 1 -24.34 23.46 -25.33
C MET A 1 -23.76 24.52 -24.42
N PRO A 2 -23.74 24.30 -23.10
CA PRO A 2 -22.90 25.07 -22.20
C PRO A 2 -21.60 24.32 -21.91
N ILE A 3 -20.57 25.14 -21.78
CA ILE A 3 -19.19 24.83 -21.46
C ILE A 3 -19.14 24.19 -20.07
N GLU A 4 -18.72 22.94 -20.00
CA GLU A 4 -18.39 22.24 -18.76
C GLU A 4 -17.18 22.91 -18.11
N ASN A 5 -17.41 23.50 -16.94
CA ASN A 5 -16.36 23.89 -16.02
C ASN A 5 -15.73 22.62 -15.43
N ASP A 6 -14.53 22.30 -15.90
CA ASP A 6 -13.64 21.27 -15.38
C ASP A 6 -13.14 21.66 -13.97
N LEU A 7 -13.96 21.39 -12.95
CA LEU A 7 -13.60 21.45 -11.54
C LEU A 7 -12.82 20.18 -11.13
N GLY A 8 -11.50 20.29 -11.03
CA GLY A 8 -10.62 19.60 -10.06
C GLY A 8 -10.85 18.10 -9.78
N THR A 9 -10.21 17.23 -10.58
CA THR A 9 -10.32 15.77 -10.65
C THR A 9 -9.53 14.94 -9.60
N ASP A 10 -9.72 15.20 -8.30
CA ASP A 10 -9.23 14.31 -7.21
C ASP A 10 -10.30 13.46 -6.53
N MET A 11 -11.55 13.71 -6.91
CA MET A 11 -12.70 12.93 -6.49
C MET A 11 -13.20 12.09 -7.67
N GLU A 12 -13.56 10.85 -7.39
CA GLU A 12 -14.26 9.97 -8.33
C GLU A 12 -15.76 10.03 -8.06
N PRO A 13 -16.57 10.31 -9.09
CA PRO A 13 -18.01 10.27 -8.97
C PRO A 13 -18.50 8.83 -8.94
N PHE A 14 -19.37 8.54 -7.97
CA PHE A 14 -20.10 7.28 -7.86
C PHE A 14 -21.61 7.56 -7.83
N ARG A 15 -22.34 6.97 -8.77
CA ARG A 15 -23.80 6.87 -8.68
C ARG A 15 -24.19 5.80 -7.67
N LEU A 16 -25.17 6.10 -6.84
CA LEU A 16 -25.56 5.22 -5.74
C LEU A 16 -26.88 4.54 -6.04
N VAL A 17 -26.89 3.21 -5.97
CA VAL A 17 -28.11 2.40 -5.97
C VAL A 17 -28.32 1.91 -4.55
N LEU A 18 -29.12 2.66 -3.77
CA LEU A 18 -29.42 2.36 -2.38
C LEU A 18 -30.68 1.49 -2.30
N VAL A 19 -30.51 0.20 -2.03
CA VAL A 19 -31.55 -0.83 -2.09
C VAL A 19 -32.21 -1.00 -0.72
N VAL A 20 -33.53 -0.95 -0.69
CA VAL A 20 -34.36 -1.34 0.45
C VAL A 20 -34.52 -2.87 0.42
N PRO A 21 -33.96 -3.62 1.39
CA PRO A 21 -33.86 -5.08 1.29
C PRO A 21 -35.19 -5.81 1.11
N GLU A 22 -36.23 -5.37 1.84
CA GLU A 22 -37.51 -6.07 1.91
C GLU A 22 -38.35 -5.89 0.65
N SER A 23 -38.35 -4.69 0.07
CA SER A 23 -39.16 -4.36 -1.10
C SER A 23 -38.40 -4.45 -2.42
N LYS A 24 -37.06 -4.53 -2.38
CA LYS A 24 -36.16 -4.38 -3.54
C LYS A 24 -36.39 -3.08 -4.32
N GLU A 25 -36.93 -2.07 -3.65
CA GLU A 25 -37.02 -0.71 -4.19
C GLU A 25 -35.68 0.01 -3.98
N ILE A 26 -35.43 1.02 -4.79
CA ILE A 26 -34.24 1.87 -4.70
C ILE A 26 -34.63 3.28 -4.23
N LEU A 27 -33.73 3.95 -3.52
CA LEU A 27 -33.90 5.35 -3.15
C LEU A 27 -33.34 6.29 -4.21
N VAL A 28 -34.18 7.26 -4.59
CA VAL A 28 -33.86 8.29 -5.57
C VAL A 28 -34.21 9.67 -5.05
N THR A 29 -33.58 10.69 -5.63
CA THR A 29 -34.03 12.08 -5.48
C THR A 29 -35.02 12.41 -6.59
N ARG A 30 -36.04 13.22 -6.29
CA ARG A 30 -37.02 13.68 -7.28
C ARG A 30 -36.70 15.13 -7.64
N ASN A 31 -36.34 15.40 -8.89
CA ASN A 31 -36.08 16.75 -9.38
C ASN A 31 -36.90 17.01 -10.65
N ALA A 32 -37.70 18.09 -10.65
CA ALA A 32 -38.55 18.49 -11.78
C ALA A 32 -39.44 17.38 -12.38
N GLY A 33 -39.81 16.36 -11.60
CA GLY A 33 -40.62 15.22 -12.04
C GLY A 33 -39.82 13.99 -12.48
N GLU A 34 -38.50 14.11 -12.62
CA GLU A 34 -37.59 13.01 -12.93
C GLU A 34 -37.02 12.36 -11.67
N TYR A 35 -36.74 11.07 -11.75
CA TYR A 35 -36.06 10.31 -10.70
C TYR A 35 -34.57 10.22 -11.01
N LYS A 36 -33.74 10.68 -10.07
CA LYS A 36 -32.28 10.71 -10.20
C LYS A 36 -31.62 9.90 -9.11
N LEU A 37 -30.66 9.05 -9.48
CA LEU A 37 -29.82 8.35 -8.52
C LEU A 37 -28.98 9.36 -7.73
N PRO A 38 -28.78 9.17 -6.42
CA PRO A 38 -27.86 9.98 -5.67
C PRO A 38 -26.44 9.86 -6.23
N LEU A 39 -25.69 10.96 -6.22
CA LEU A 39 -24.30 11.01 -6.65
C LEU A 39 -23.42 11.33 -5.45
N CYS A 40 -22.33 10.58 -5.32
CA CYS A 40 -21.32 10.77 -4.29
C CYS A 40 -19.96 11.02 -4.93
N LEU A 41 -19.12 11.83 -4.28
CA LEU A 41 -17.75 12.08 -4.69
C LEU A 41 -16.82 11.45 -3.64
N VAL A 42 -15.89 10.61 -4.09
CA VAL A 42 -14.99 9.86 -3.22
C VAL A 42 -13.53 10.19 -3.56
N PRO A 43 -12.64 10.41 -2.58
CA PRO A 43 -11.22 10.64 -2.88
C PRO A 43 -10.56 9.42 -3.51
N LYS A 44 -9.82 9.60 -4.61
CA LYS A 44 -9.14 8.51 -5.35
C LYS A 44 -8.14 7.68 -4.53
N TRP A 45 -7.64 8.22 -3.42
CA TRP A 45 -6.54 7.65 -2.64
C TRP A 45 -7.01 7.01 -1.32
N GLU A 46 -8.31 7.04 -1.06
CA GLU A 46 -8.90 6.41 0.10
C GLU A 46 -9.51 5.05 -0.23
N ARG A 47 -9.88 4.30 0.82
CA ARG A 47 -10.64 3.06 0.65
C ARG A 47 -12.06 3.41 0.23
N VAL A 48 -12.33 3.23 -1.07
CA VAL A 48 -13.62 3.54 -1.71
C VAL A 48 -14.82 3.10 -0.89
N ALA A 49 -14.80 1.87 -0.35
CA ALA A 49 -15.92 1.35 0.45
C ALA A 49 -16.20 2.18 1.72
N ALA A 50 -15.17 2.47 2.51
CA ALA A 50 -15.31 3.23 3.74
C ALA A 50 -15.71 4.68 3.45
N SER A 51 -15.10 5.31 2.45
CA SER A 51 -15.41 6.69 2.05
C SER A 51 -16.85 6.82 1.51
N LEU A 52 -17.33 5.85 0.73
CA LEU A 52 -18.73 5.80 0.27
C LEU A 52 -19.71 5.62 1.43
N GLN A 53 -19.45 4.68 2.34
CA GLN A 53 -20.30 4.50 3.53
C GLN A 53 -20.40 5.78 4.36
N GLN A 54 -19.26 6.43 4.58
CA GLN A 54 -19.20 7.69 5.33
C GLN A 54 -19.96 8.80 4.61
N ALA A 55 -19.74 8.98 3.31
CA ALA A 55 -20.41 10.02 2.53
C ALA A 55 -21.93 9.78 2.40
N ILE A 56 -22.37 8.51 2.30
CA ILE A 56 -23.80 8.14 2.32
C ILE A 56 -24.42 8.55 3.67
N PHE A 57 -23.72 8.26 4.77
CA PHE A 57 -24.17 8.61 6.11
C PHE A 57 -24.20 10.13 6.31
N ASP A 58 -23.14 10.85 5.98
CA ASP A 58 -23.06 12.30 6.20
C ASP A 58 -24.08 13.07 5.37
N THR A 59 -24.43 12.58 4.18
CA THR A 59 -25.35 13.27 3.26
C THR A 59 -26.82 12.94 3.54
N TRP A 60 -27.14 11.68 3.84
CA TRP A 60 -28.53 11.20 3.92
C TRP A 60 -28.89 10.57 5.26
N ASP A 61 -27.98 10.51 6.23
CA ASP A 61 -28.13 9.80 7.51
C ASP A 61 -28.51 8.32 7.31
N ILE A 62 -28.02 7.73 6.22
CA ILE A 62 -28.26 6.33 5.86
C ILE A 62 -27.04 5.50 6.25
N LYS A 63 -27.27 4.45 7.04
CA LYS A 63 -26.27 3.41 7.24
C LYS A 63 -26.47 2.34 6.19
N SER A 64 -25.40 1.98 5.51
CA SER A 64 -25.44 1.09 4.35
C SER A 64 -24.30 0.09 4.35
N TYR A 65 -24.49 -1.01 3.63
CA TYR A 65 -23.47 -2.01 3.31
C TYR A 65 -23.30 -2.06 1.80
N LEU A 66 -22.07 -1.90 1.30
CA LEU A 66 -21.83 -1.99 -0.14
C LEU A 66 -21.79 -3.45 -0.57
N ILE A 67 -22.67 -3.81 -1.50
CA ILE A 67 -22.71 -5.13 -2.12
C ILE A 67 -21.66 -5.21 -3.23
N ASP A 68 -21.59 -4.18 -4.08
CA ASP A 68 -20.70 -4.21 -5.25
C ASP A 68 -20.36 -2.81 -5.78
N LEU A 69 -19.26 -2.75 -6.54
CA LEU A 69 -18.80 -1.58 -7.29
C LEU A 69 -18.80 -1.93 -8.78
N LEU A 70 -19.70 -1.31 -9.54
CA LEU A 70 -19.90 -1.55 -10.96
C LEU A 70 -19.16 -0.47 -11.77
N PRO A 71 -18.17 -0.84 -12.58
CA PRO A 71 -17.41 0.14 -13.35
C PRO A 71 -18.31 0.89 -14.33
N GLY A 72 -18.00 2.17 -14.51
CA GLY A 72 -18.59 3.05 -15.50
C GLY A 72 -18.01 2.81 -16.89
N LEU A 73 -18.67 3.44 -17.88
CA LEU A 73 -18.15 3.59 -19.24
C LEU A 73 -17.90 5.08 -19.48
N SER A 74 -17.24 5.47 -20.58
CA SER A 74 -16.84 6.87 -20.81
C SER A 74 -17.96 7.92 -20.67
N SER A 75 -19.23 7.54 -20.76
CA SER A 75 -20.41 8.40 -20.55
C SER A 75 -21.14 8.22 -19.21
N PHE A 76 -20.73 7.26 -18.38
CA PHE A 76 -21.35 6.94 -17.08
C PHE A 76 -20.29 6.85 -15.99
N PRO A 77 -20.47 7.53 -14.84
CA PRO A 77 -19.61 7.31 -13.68
C PRO A 77 -19.74 5.87 -13.17
N ASP A 78 -18.80 5.47 -12.32
CA ASP A 78 -18.90 4.22 -11.58
C ASP A 78 -20.17 4.19 -10.74
N CYS A 79 -20.69 3.01 -10.46
CA CYS A 79 -21.92 2.82 -9.69
C CYS A 79 -21.65 1.94 -8.48
N ALA A 80 -21.99 2.42 -7.28
CA ALA A 80 -21.97 1.64 -6.06
C ALA A 80 -23.38 1.14 -5.74
N VAL A 81 -23.50 -0.18 -5.56
CA VAL A 81 -24.76 -0.82 -5.14
C VAL A 81 -24.67 -1.11 -3.65
N ALA A 82 -25.59 -0.53 -2.88
CA ALA A 82 -25.57 -0.61 -1.42
C ALA A 82 -26.90 -1.10 -0.86
N GLU A 83 -26.85 -2.01 0.09
CA GLU A 83 -27.97 -2.40 0.92
C GLU A 83 -28.16 -1.39 2.06
N ILE A 84 -29.40 -0.96 2.31
CA ILE A 84 -29.72 -0.07 3.41
C ILE A 84 -29.87 -0.88 4.70
N LEU A 85 -29.08 -0.53 5.72
CA LEU A 85 -29.14 -1.13 7.06
C LEU A 85 -30.04 -0.34 8.01
N SER A 86 -30.09 0.98 7.83
CA SER A 86 -30.94 1.87 8.62
C SER A 86 -31.35 3.06 7.77
N LEU A 87 -32.65 3.35 7.78
CA LEU A 87 -33.25 4.49 7.10
C LEU A 87 -33.89 5.44 8.12
N PRO A 88 -33.54 6.73 8.15
CA PRO A 88 -34.14 7.69 9.09
C PRO A 88 -35.63 7.92 8.75
N GLN A 89 -36.44 8.18 9.79
CA GLN A 89 -37.89 8.40 9.65
C GLN A 89 -38.23 9.60 8.76
N HIS A 90 -37.37 10.62 8.70
CA HIS A 90 -37.56 11.84 7.92
C HIS A 90 -36.65 11.89 6.67
N ASN A 91 -36.57 10.80 5.93
CA ASN A 91 -35.85 10.78 4.65
C ASN A 91 -36.64 11.48 3.53
N ARG A 92 -35.98 12.36 2.77
CA ARG A 92 -36.58 13.11 1.65
C ARG A 92 -36.52 12.38 0.30
N MET A 93 -35.86 11.21 0.25
CA MET A 93 -35.76 10.40 -0.95
C MET A 93 -37.04 9.60 -1.20
N VAL A 94 -37.29 9.32 -2.47
CA VAL A 94 -38.46 8.57 -2.94
C VAL A 94 -38.05 7.13 -3.19
N ARG A 95 -38.91 6.18 -2.81
CA ARG A 95 -38.76 4.76 -3.17
C ARG A 95 -39.39 4.52 -4.54
N ILE A 96 -38.62 3.92 -5.43
CA ILE A 96 -39.10 3.49 -6.75
C ILE A 96 -38.60 2.08 -7.05
N ARG A 97 -39.25 1.39 -7.99
CA ARG A 97 -38.68 0.20 -8.60
C ARG A 97 -37.71 0.58 -9.70
N LEU A 98 -36.76 -0.31 -10.00
CA LEU A 98 -35.70 -0.05 -11.00
C LEU A 98 -36.26 0.21 -12.41
N GLU A 99 -37.41 -0.36 -12.75
CA GLU A 99 -38.07 -0.16 -14.06
C GLU A 99 -38.64 1.26 -14.22
N GLN A 100 -38.79 2.01 -13.12
CA GLN A 100 -39.24 3.40 -13.13
C GLN A 100 -38.08 4.40 -13.29
N LEU A 101 -36.83 3.93 -13.22
CA LEU A 101 -35.64 4.75 -13.38
C LEU A 101 -35.31 4.95 -14.86
N ASP A 102 -35.01 6.18 -15.26
CA ASP A 102 -34.64 6.52 -16.63
C ASP A 102 -33.35 5.82 -17.10
N ASP A 103 -33.27 5.45 -18.38
CA ASP A 103 -32.12 4.75 -18.96
C ASP A 103 -30.84 5.60 -18.99
N SER A 104 -30.94 6.93 -18.90
CA SER A 104 -29.79 7.83 -18.77
C SER A 104 -29.09 7.76 -17.40
N GLU A 105 -29.69 7.07 -16.42
CA GLU A 105 -29.14 7.01 -15.07
C GLU A 105 -28.10 5.91 -14.85
N LEU A 106 -28.10 4.86 -15.66
CA LEU A 106 -27.20 3.71 -15.54
C LEU A 106 -26.80 3.23 -16.93
N SER A 107 -25.57 2.74 -17.07
CA SER A 107 -25.21 2.03 -18.30
C SER A 107 -26.03 0.73 -18.44
N PRO A 108 -26.22 0.21 -19.67
CA PRO A 108 -26.90 -1.06 -19.88
C PRO A 108 -26.31 -2.21 -19.05
N GLN A 109 -24.97 -2.28 -18.94
CA GLN A 109 -24.26 -3.31 -18.17
C GLN A 109 -24.46 -3.15 -16.65
N GLN A 110 -24.49 -1.90 -16.16
CA GLN A 110 -24.78 -1.63 -14.74
C GLN A 110 -26.23 -2.04 -14.41
N ARG A 111 -27.18 -1.63 -15.25
CA ARG A 111 -28.61 -1.96 -15.09
C ARG A 111 -28.84 -3.48 -15.13
N GLU A 112 -28.24 -4.18 -16.09
CA GLU A 112 -28.31 -5.64 -16.19
C GLU A 112 -27.76 -6.33 -14.93
N SER A 113 -26.61 -5.85 -14.41
CA SER A 113 -26.04 -6.38 -13.17
C SER A 113 -27.00 -6.21 -11.99
N ILE A 114 -27.62 -5.04 -11.84
CA ILE A 114 -28.57 -4.78 -10.74
C ILE A 114 -29.86 -5.62 -10.89
N ILE A 115 -30.35 -5.83 -12.12
CA ILE A 115 -31.48 -6.74 -12.39
C ILE A 115 -31.10 -8.17 -11.97
N ALA A 116 -29.90 -8.64 -12.32
CA ALA A 116 -29.40 -9.94 -11.90
C ALA A 116 -29.35 -10.06 -10.36
N LEU A 117 -28.87 -9.02 -9.66
CA LEU A 117 -28.89 -8.95 -8.19
C LEU A 117 -30.31 -9.11 -7.63
N PHE A 118 -31.28 -8.39 -8.20
CA PHE A 118 -32.66 -8.40 -7.72
C PHE A 118 -33.35 -9.75 -7.99
N ASN A 119 -32.97 -10.44 -9.06
CA ASN A 119 -33.42 -11.79 -9.38
C ASN A 119 -32.68 -12.88 -8.59
N GLY A 120 -31.61 -12.53 -7.86
CA GLY A 120 -30.78 -13.47 -7.12
C GLY A 120 -29.85 -14.31 -8.01
N ASP A 121 -29.55 -13.84 -9.22
CA ASP A 121 -28.59 -14.50 -10.10
C ASP A 121 -27.15 -14.16 -9.69
N GLN A 122 -26.47 -15.15 -9.10
CA GLN A 122 -25.12 -15.03 -8.55
C GLN A 122 -24.05 -15.61 -9.48
N LYS A 123 -24.42 -16.20 -10.63
CA LYS A 123 -23.56 -17.15 -11.36
C LYS A 123 -22.17 -16.64 -11.71
N GLU A 124 -22.05 -15.35 -12.08
CA GLU A 124 -20.76 -14.76 -12.48
C GLU A 124 -20.10 -13.90 -11.40
N ARG A 125 -20.86 -13.45 -10.39
CA ARG A 125 -20.38 -12.51 -9.35
C ARG A 125 -20.14 -13.16 -7.98
N GLY A 126 -20.52 -14.42 -7.82
CA GLY A 126 -20.24 -15.20 -6.62
C GLY A 126 -21.25 -15.00 -5.48
N PRO A 127 -21.07 -15.73 -4.37
CA PRO A 127 -22.05 -15.84 -3.29
C PRO A 127 -22.25 -14.56 -2.47
N LEU A 128 -21.30 -13.63 -2.56
CA LEU A 128 -21.34 -12.33 -1.89
C LEU A 128 -22.30 -11.35 -2.58
N TYR A 129 -22.59 -11.57 -3.87
CA TYR A 129 -23.43 -10.70 -4.68
C TYR A 129 -24.92 -11.00 -4.47
N ARG A 130 -25.43 -10.73 -3.26
CA ARG A 130 -26.85 -10.90 -2.92
C ARG A 130 -27.32 -9.92 -1.86
N ILE A 131 -28.57 -9.48 -1.97
CA ILE A 131 -29.27 -8.71 -0.93
C ILE A 131 -29.48 -9.63 0.28
N GLY A 132 -29.22 -9.11 1.49
CA GLY A 132 -29.36 -9.83 2.75
C GLY A 132 -28.12 -10.67 3.12
N TRP A 133 -27.05 -10.65 2.30
CA TRP A 133 -25.82 -11.39 2.61
C TRP A 133 -25.23 -11.00 3.98
N LEU A 134 -25.19 -9.70 4.27
CA LEU A 134 -24.63 -9.22 5.54
C LEU A 134 -25.43 -9.75 6.74
N HIS A 135 -26.74 -9.90 6.59
CA HIS A 135 -27.61 -10.41 7.66
C HIS A 135 -27.29 -11.88 7.99
N ASP A 136 -27.07 -12.70 6.96
CA ASP A 136 -26.63 -14.09 7.16
C ASP A 136 -25.20 -14.17 7.71
N ALA A 137 -24.30 -13.28 7.28
CA ALA A 137 -22.95 -13.19 7.82
C ALA A 137 -22.94 -12.79 9.30
N ILE A 138 -23.80 -11.84 9.71
CA ILE A 138 -23.98 -11.48 11.13
C ILE A 138 -24.47 -12.69 11.91
N ARG A 139 -25.51 -13.39 11.42
CA ARG A 139 -26.04 -14.59 12.09
C ARG A 139 -24.95 -15.64 12.27
N TRP A 140 -24.18 -15.92 11.22
CA TRP A 140 -23.06 -16.84 11.28
C TRP A 140 -22.03 -16.43 12.34
N ILE A 141 -21.64 -15.15 12.40
CA ILE A 141 -20.71 -14.66 13.45
C ILE A 141 -21.28 -14.87 14.85
N GLN A 142 -22.57 -14.58 15.05
CA GLN A 142 -23.23 -14.77 16.35
C GLN A 142 -23.28 -16.24 16.75
N ASP A 143 -23.55 -17.14 15.80
CA ASP A 143 -23.60 -18.59 16.03
C ASP A 143 -22.22 -19.15 16.40
N GLU A 144 -21.15 -18.70 15.73
CA GLU A 144 -19.77 -19.18 15.97
C GLU A 144 -19.14 -18.59 17.24
N THR A 145 -19.46 -17.34 17.58
CA THR A 145 -18.80 -16.63 18.70
C THR A 145 -19.64 -16.60 19.98
N GLY A 146 -20.95 -16.84 19.87
CA GLY A 146 -21.93 -16.61 20.94
C GLY A 146 -22.07 -15.14 21.36
N GLN A 147 -21.50 -14.19 20.61
CA GLN A 147 -21.52 -12.76 20.92
C GLN A 147 -22.60 -12.02 20.13
N THR A 148 -23.11 -10.91 20.66
CA THR A 148 -24.07 -10.09 19.92
C THR A 148 -23.35 -8.94 19.22
N VAL A 149 -23.47 -8.89 17.88
CA VAL A 149 -22.92 -7.78 17.08
C VAL A 149 -23.66 -6.49 17.43
N SER A 150 -22.92 -5.41 17.71
CA SER A 150 -23.48 -4.10 18.01
C SER A 150 -24.02 -3.43 16.74
N LEU A 151 -25.23 -3.75 16.32
CA LEU A 151 -25.80 -3.19 15.10
C LEU A 151 -26.33 -1.76 15.29
N PRO A 152 -26.26 -0.90 14.26
CA PRO A 152 -25.43 -0.99 13.05
C PRO A 152 -24.01 -0.39 13.23
N ALA A 153 -23.73 0.26 14.36
CA ALA A 153 -22.48 1.03 14.59
C ALA A 153 -21.21 0.16 14.72
N GLY A 154 -21.39 -1.13 15.04
CA GLY A 154 -20.33 -2.11 15.20
C GLY A 154 -19.83 -2.70 13.90
N ILE A 155 -20.38 -2.35 12.73
CA ILE A 155 -19.91 -2.88 11.44
C ILE A 155 -19.16 -1.80 10.68
N ARG A 156 -17.93 -2.12 10.26
CA ARG A 156 -17.15 -1.29 9.34
C ARG A 156 -16.69 -2.11 8.15
N GLN A 157 -16.91 -1.61 6.93
CA GLN A 157 -16.48 -2.26 5.70
C GLN A 157 -15.21 -1.60 5.17
N PHE A 158 -14.14 -2.40 5.09
CA PHE A 158 -12.83 -1.95 4.61
C PHE A 158 -12.60 -2.26 3.13
N ASN A 159 -13.37 -3.19 2.58
CA ASN A 159 -13.35 -3.53 1.16
C ASN A 159 -14.75 -4.02 0.73
N ALA A 160 -15.16 -3.62 -0.48
CA ALA A 160 -16.43 -3.97 -1.08
C ALA A 160 -16.24 -4.31 -2.56
N GLY A 161 -16.98 -5.30 -3.04
CA GLY A 161 -16.96 -5.75 -4.41
C GLY A 161 -17.34 -7.22 -4.55
N ASN A 162 -17.75 -7.60 -5.74
CA ASN A 162 -18.10 -8.99 -6.07
C ASN A 162 -16.97 -9.99 -5.81
N LYS A 163 -15.70 -9.57 -5.87
CA LYS A 163 -14.52 -10.45 -5.68
C LYS A 163 -14.11 -10.62 -4.22
N SER A 164 -14.39 -9.65 -3.36
CA SER A 164 -13.91 -9.68 -1.98
C SER A 164 -14.62 -8.69 -1.08
N THR A 165 -14.86 -9.08 0.16
CA THR A 165 -15.21 -8.15 1.23
C THR A 165 -14.37 -8.37 2.48
N LEU A 166 -14.08 -7.27 3.18
CA LEU A 166 -13.39 -7.28 4.46
C LEU A 166 -14.20 -6.42 5.43
N LEU A 167 -14.64 -7.04 6.51
CA LEU A 167 -15.51 -6.44 7.51
C LEU A 167 -14.87 -6.54 8.89
N ARG A 168 -15.03 -5.49 9.68
CA ARG A 168 -14.72 -5.47 11.11
C ARG A 168 -16.02 -5.35 11.89
N PHE A 169 -16.20 -6.21 12.88
CA PHE A 169 -17.35 -6.28 13.76
C PHE A 169 -16.94 -5.98 15.18
N SER A 170 -17.64 -5.08 15.84
CA SER A 170 -17.61 -4.91 17.30
C SER A 170 -18.87 -5.52 17.91
N THR A 171 -18.69 -6.17 19.04
CA THR A 171 -19.75 -6.80 19.82
C THR A 171 -20.12 -5.96 21.03
N ASN A 172 -21.32 -6.17 21.59
CA ASN A 172 -21.79 -5.44 22.77
C ASN A 172 -20.90 -5.71 23.99
N GLU A 173 -20.22 -6.85 24.00
CA GLU A 173 -19.30 -7.32 25.01
C GLU A 173 -17.88 -6.75 24.84
N GLY A 174 -17.66 -5.89 23.83
CA GLY A 174 -16.39 -5.21 23.58
C GLY A 174 -15.37 -6.02 22.79
N LYS A 175 -15.69 -7.25 22.37
CA LYS A 175 -14.83 -8.04 21.47
C LYS A 175 -14.96 -7.56 20.03
N VAL A 176 -13.88 -7.75 19.28
CA VAL A 176 -13.80 -7.37 17.88
C VAL A 176 -13.40 -8.57 17.02
N TYR A 177 -14.07 -8.71 15.89
CA TYR A 177 -13.81 -9.76 14.90
C TYR A 177 -13.65 -9.19 13.50
N TRP A 178 -12.90 -9.90 12.67
CA TRP A 178 -12.71 -9.62 11.25
C TRP A 178 -13.27 -10.75 10.40
N LEU A 179 -14.11 -10.42 9.44
CA LEU A 179 -14.55 -11.36 8.40
C LEU A 179 -13.89 -10.96 7.09
N LYS A 180 -13.16 -11.89 6.48
CA LYS A 180 -12.70 -11.78 5.09
C LYS A 180 -13.43 -12.84 4.28
N ALA A 181 -13.95 -12.44 3.13
CA ALA A 181 -14.69 -13.28 2.21
C ALA A 181 -14.26 -12.95 0.78
N LEU A 182 -14.16 -13.98 -0.06
CA LEU A 182 -13.64 -13.88 -1.42
C LEU A 182 -14.53 -14.66 -2.38
N SER A 183 -14.61 -14.21 -3.64
CA SER A 183 -15.22 -14.97 -4.73
C SER A 183 -14.14 -15.36 -5.75
N GLY A 184 -14.34 -16.46 -6.49
CA GLY A 184 -13.37 -16.93 -7.48
C GLY A 184 -12.16 -17.61 -6.85
N GLU A 185 -10.95 -17.05 -7.01
CA GLU A 185 -9.68 -17.58 -6.43
C GLU A 185 -9.61 -17.55 -4.89
N GLY A 186 -10.73 -17.26 -4.21
CA GLY A 186 -10.84 -17.17 -2.76
C GLY A 186 -10.59 -18.48 -2.01
N GLU A 187 -10.89 -19.61 -2.65
CA GLU A 187 -10.71 -20.95 -2.06
C GLU A 187 -9.25 -21.21 -1.69
N THR A 188 -8.31 -20.73 -2.53
CA THR A 188 -6.87 -20.86 -2.31
C THR A 188 -6.43 -20.13 -1.05
N GLU A 189 -6.82 -18.85 -0.89
CA GLU A 189 -6.42 -18.09 0.31
C GLU A 189 -7.05 -18.68 1.58
N LEU A 190 -8.32 -19.12 1.52
CA LEU A 190 -8.97 -19.77 2.65
C LEU A 190 -8.21 -21.05 3.05
N ALA A 191 -7.93 -21.94 2.09
CA ALA A 191 -7.23 -23.20 2.35
C ALA A 191 -5.84 -22.98 2.96
N ILE A 192 -5.07 -22.02 2.43
CA ILE A 192 -3.76 -21.65 2.96
C ILE A 192 -3.89 -21.06 4.38
N THR A 193 -4.84 -20.15 4.60
CA THR A 193 -5.07 -19.53 5.91
C THR A 193 -5.43 -20.57 6.96
N GLN A 194 -6.32 -21.51 6.64
CA GLN A 194 -6.68 -22.63 7.53
C GLN A 194 -5.48 -23.53 7.83
N LEU A 195 -4.70 -23.89 6.81
CA LEU A 195 -3.51 -24.72 6.99
C LEU A 195 -2.49 -24.02 7.90
N LEU A 196 -2.17 -22.75 7.64
CA LEU A 196 -1.21 -22.00 8.46
C LEU A 196 -1.71 -21.79 9.89
N ALA A 197 -2.99 -21.44 10.09
CA ALA A 197 -3.57 -21.28 11.41
C ALA A 197 -3.56 -22.58 12.22
N SER A 198 -3.79 -23.74 11.57
CA SER A 198 -3.74 -25.04 12.23
C SER A 198 -2.33 -25.45 12.66
N LYS A 199 -1.31 -25.18 11.83
CA LYS A 199 0.08 -25.57 12.09
C LYS A 199 0.84 -24.55 12.94
N ASN A 200 0.47 -23.26 12.87
CA ASN A 200 1.14 -22.13 13.53
C ASN A 200 0.13 -21.08 14.03
N PRO A 201 -0.69 -21.41 15.05
CA PRO A 201 -1.76 -20.52 15.53
C PRO A 201 -1.27 -19.18 16.09
N GLU A 202 -0.01 -19.09 16.53
CA GLU A 202 0.58 -17.84 17.03
C GLU A 202 1.10 -16.90 15.93
N ALA A 203 1.18 -17.37 14.67
CA ALA A 203 1.72 -16.57 13.58
C ALA A 203 0.66 -15.75 12.82
N LEU A 204 -0.62 -16.09 12.99
CA LEU A 204 -1.77 -15.46 12.33
C LEU A 204 -2.77 -14.98 13.38
N PRO A 205 -3.60 -13.95 13.10
CA PRO A 205 -4.74 -13.63 13.96
C PRO A 205 -5.58 -14.89 14.29
N PRO A 206 -6.14 -15.01 15.52
CA PRO A 206 -6.83 -16.22 15.92
C PRO A 206 -7.98 -16.53 14.96
N LEU A 207 -7.91 -17.67 14.27
CA LEU A 207 -8.97 -18.14 13.38
C LEU A 207 -10.09 -18.76 14.22
N ILE A 208 -11.30 -18.20 14.11
CA ILE A 208 -12.48 -18.65 14.84
C ILE A 208 -13.25 -19.69 14.03
N ALA A 209 -13.59 -19.34 12.79
CA ALA A 209 -14.42 -20.17 11.93
C ALA A 209 -14.14 -19.92 10.45
N ALA A 210 -14.54 -20.86 9.60
CA ALA A 210 -14.43 -20.78 8.15
C ALA A 210 -15.73 -21.25 7.48
N HIS A 211 -16.14 -20.58 6.42
CA HIS A 211 -17.35 -20.86 5.65
C HIS A 211 -16.99 -21.15 4.19
N GLN A 212 -16.90 -22.44 3.84
CA GLN A 212 -16.37 -22.91 2.55
C GLN A 212 -17.16 -22.36 1.35
N GLN A 213 -18.49 -22.39 1.39
CA GLN A 213 -19.32 -21.91 0.28
C GLN A 213 -19.14 -20.41 -0.01
N TRP A 214 -18.70 -19.63 0.98
CA TRP A 214 -18.47 -18.18 0.81
C TRP A 214 -16.98 -17.86 0.63
N SER A 215 -16.11 -18.88 0.64
CA SER A 215 -14.66 -18.73 0.81
C SER A 215 -14.33 -17.67 1.86
N ALA A 216 -14.99 -17.79 3.02
CA ALA A 216 -14.94 -16.78 4.07
C ALA A 216 -14.34 -17.34 5.35
N TRP A 217 -13.73 -16.48 6.15
CA TRP A 217 -13.22 -16.83 7.46
C TRP A 217 -13.37 -15.68 8.45
N LEU A 218 -13.52 -16.06 9.71
CA LEU A 218 -13.69 -15.18 10.85
C LEU A 218 -12.44 -15.25 11.73
N MET A 219 -11.86 -14.10 12.06
CA MET A 219 -10.72 -13.98 12.94
C MET A 219 -11.02 -13.05 14.10
N GLU A 220 -10.40 -13.28 15.26
CA GLU A 220 -10.37 -12.28 16.32
C GLU A 220 -9.43 -11.13 15.95
N ASP A 221 -9.76 -9.92 16.41
CA ASP A 221 -8.90 -8.75 16.24
C ASP A 221 -7.54 -8.95 16.90
N PHE A 222 -6.49 -8.46 16.26
CA PHE A 222 -5.14 -8.55 16.78
C PHE A 222 -4.34 -7.30 16.46
N GLY A 223 -4.12 -6.47 17.48
CA GLY A 223 -3.25 -5.31 17.42
C GLY A 223 -3.55 -4.36 16.27
N GLU A 224 -2.57 -3.54 15.93
CA GLU A 224 -2.63 -2.60 14.81
C GLU A 224 -1.52 -2.93 13.79
N PRO A 225 -1.66 -2.54 12.52
CA PRO A 225 -0.55 -2.62 11.57
C PRO A 225 0.71 -1.94 12.14
N ILE A 226 1.88 -2.53 11.87
CA ILE A 226 3.14 -1.96 12.35
C ILE A 226 3.30 -0.52 11.88
N SER A 227 3.93 0.29 12.74
CA SER A 227 3.99 1.74 12.56
C SER A 227 4.73 2.17 11.27
N LEU A 228 4.56 3.44 10.88
CA LEU A 228 5.26 3.99 9.70
C LEU A 228 6.78 4.00 9.88
N GLU A 229 7.24 4.16 11.11
CA GLU A 229 8.65 4.17 11.52
C GLU A 229 8.83 3.14 12.64
N PRO A 230 8.83 1.84 12.31
CA PRO A 230 8.82 0.79 13.31
C PRO A 230 10.14 0.75 14.07
N GLY A 231 10.03 0.60 15.39
CA GLY A 231 11.20 0.42 16.25
C GLY A 231 11.90 -0.92 15.99
N LEU A 232 13.15 -1.03 16.41
CA LEU A 232 13.91 -2.28 16.23
C LEU A 232 13.24 -3.48 16.93
N THR A 233 12.60 -3.27 18.08
CA THR A 233 11.85 -4.33 18.80
C THR A 233 10.69 -4.86 17.96
N GLU A 234 9.89 -3.98 17.38
CA GLU A 234 8.75 -4.32 16.51
C GLU A 234 9.22 -5.08 15.27
N LEU A 235 10.29 -4.62 14.62
CA LEU A 235 10.89 -5.31 13.48
C LEU A 235 11.48 -6.68 13.84
N LYS A 236 12.11 -6.81 15.01
CA LYS A 236 12.62 -8.11 15.50
C LYS A 236 11.47 -9.09 15.77
N GLN A 237 10.34 -8.63 16.30
CA GLN A 237 9.15 -9.47 16.47
C GLN A 237 8.56 -9.90 15.13
N ALA A 238 8.49 -8.99 14.16
CA ALA A 238 8.06 -9.32 12.80
C ALA A 238 8.97 -10.38 12.14
N VAL A 239 10.29 -10.24 12.29
CA VAL A 239 11.26 -11.23 11.82
C VAL A 239 11.14 -12.55 12.57
N ALA A 240 10.89 -12.52 13.89
CA ALA A 240 10.73 -13.71 14.71
C ALA A 240 9.58 -14.59 14.20
N VAL A 241 8.39 -14.00 14.09
CA VAL A 241 7.18 -14.73 13.68
C VAL A 241 7.29 -15.23 12.24
N MET A 242 7.81 -14.39 11.34
CA MET A 242 8.04 -14.75 9.94
C MET A 242 9.04 -15.91 9.81
N ALA A 243 10.22 -15.80 10.41
CA ALA A 243 11.27 -16.80 10.30
C ALA A 243 10.84 -18.13 10.93
N LYS A 244 10.13 -18.10 12.06
CA LYS A 244 9.61 -19.31 12.72
C LYS A 244 8.59 -20.03 11.84
N LEU A 245 7.62 -19.28 11.30
CA LEU A 245 6.63 -19.80 10.37
C LEU A 245 7.28 -20.42 9.13
N GLN A 246 8.27 -19.75 8.56
CA GLN A 246 9.03 -20.24 7.41
C GLN A 246 9.80 -21.52 7.74
N PHE A 247 10.48 -21.56 8.88
CA PHE A 247 11.21 -22.72 9.35
C PHE A 247 10.30 -23.94 9.56
N ASP A 248 9.16 -23.77 10.24
CA ASP A 248 8.24 -24.87 10.50
C ASP A 248 7.57 -25.38 9.22
N SER A 249 7.28 -24.47 8.27
CA SER A 249 6.70 -24.79 6.96
C SER A 249 7.54 -25.67 6.06
N THR A 250 8.84 -25.77 6.32
CA THR A 250 9.73 -26.70 5.58
C THR A 250 9.25 -28.15 5.65
N LYS A 251 8.47 -28.50 6.69
CA LYS A 251 7.95 -29.85 6.94
C LYS A 251 6.65 -30.16 6.20
N TYR A 252 5.95 -29.14 5.69
CA TYR A 252 4.62 -29.30 5.07
C TYR A 252 4.44 -28.45 3.80
N THR A 253 5.54 -28.21 3.06
CA THR A 253 5.51 -27.50 1.77
C THR A 253 4.61 -28.17 0.74
N ASN A 254 4.54 -29.50 0.72
CA ASN A 254 3.63 -30.23 -0.16
C ASN A 254 2.15 -29.98 0.17
N GLU A 255 1.81 -29.86 1.47
CA GLU A 255 0.44 -29.50 1.90
C GLU A 255 0.10 -28.06 1.44
N LEU A 256 1.07 -27.13 1.49
CA LEU A 256 0.88 -25.77 1.00
C LEU A 256 0.63 -25.72 -0.52
N LEU A 257 1.41 -26.46 -1.30
CA LEU A 257 1.21 -26.57 -2.75
C LEU A 257 -0.15 -27.20 -3.09
N GLN A 258 -0.56 -28.24 -2.34
CA GLN A 258 -1.89 -28.85 -2.50
C GLN A 258 -3.03 -27.90 -2.11
N ALA A 259 -2.81 -27.02 -1.14
CA ALA A 259 -3.72 -25.95 -0.78
C ALA A 259 -3.76 -24.79 -1.80
N GLY A 260 -2.95 -24.85 -2.87
CA GLY A 260 -2.95 -23.88 -3.97
C GLY A 260 -1.86 -22.81 -3.88
N ALA A 261 -0.92 -22.90 -2.93
CA ALA A 261 0.24 -22.02 -2.94
C ALA A 261 1.06 -22.23 -4.22
N LEU A 262 1.59 -21.13 -4.79
CA LEU A 262 2.41 -21.22 -6.01
C LEU A 262 3.80 -21.81 -5.71
N ASP A 263 4.42 -22.46 -6.69
CA ASP A 263 5.85 -22.79 -6.63
C ASP A 263 6.68 -21.61 -7.15
N ARG A 264 7.59 -21.13 -6.32
CA ARG A 264 8.61 -20.11 -6.60
C ARG A 264 9.97 -20.52 -6.01
N SER A 265 10.24 -21.82 -5.99
CA SER A 265 11.55 -22.34 -5.64
C SER A 265 12.64 -21.72 -6.52
N PRO A 266 13.90 -21.62 -6.06
CA PRO A 266 15.01 -21.14 -6.89
C PRO A 266 15.13 -21.91 -8.22
N ALA A 267 14.85 -23.21 -8.22
CA ALA A 267 14.82 -24.04 -9.42
C ALA A 267 13.72 -23.62 -10.41
N PHE A 268 12.51 -23.37 -9.91
CA PHE A 268 11.41 -22.84 -10.74
C PHE A 268 11.80 -21.47 -11.33
N MET A 269 12.31 -20.56 -10.50
CA MET A 269 12.68 -19.21 -10.92
C MET A 269 13.82 -19.21 -11.94
N HIS A 270 14.82 -20.07 -11.78
CA HIS A 270 15.88 -20.28 -12.76
C HIS A 270 15.29 -20.59 -14.15
N GLY A 271 14.32 -21.49 -14.23
CA GLY A 271 13.64 -21.85 -15.48
C GLY A 271 12.80 -20.73 -16.12
N ARG A 272 12.60 -19.59 -15.44
CA ARG A 272 11.85 -18.42 -15.94
C ARG A 272 12.72 -17.20 -16.24
N CYS A 273 14.01 -17.25 -15.89
CA CYS A 273 14.90 -16.09 -16.00
C CYS A 273 15.02 -15.60 -17.45
N SER A 274 15.36 -16.46 -18.41
CA SER A 274 15.60 -16.04 -19.80
C SER A 274 14.36 -15.40 -20.45
N GLU A 275 13.17 -15.91 -20.13
CA GLU A 275 11.92 -15.34 -20.61
C GLU A 275 11.65 -13.95 -19.99
N LEU A 276 11.86 -13.81 -18.67
CA LEU A 276 11.73 -12.53 -17.99
C LEU A 276 12.72 -11.50 -18.51
N PHE A 277 13.97 -11.90 -18.76
CA PHE A 277 15.00 -11.00 -19.27
C PHE A 277 14.76 -10.62 -20.74
N SER A 278 14.13 -11.50 -21.52
CA SER A 278 13.62 -11.15 -22.86
C SER A 278 12.56 -10.04 -22.76
N TYR A 279 11.62 -10.15 -21.81
CA TYR A 279 10.66 -9.08 -21.54
C TYR A 279 11.32 -7.80 -21.03
N VAL A 280 12.31 -7.89 -20.14
CA VAL A 280 13.05 -6.72 -19.64
C VAL A 280 13.76 -5.99 -20.78
N ALA A 281 14.34 -6.69 -21.74
CA ALA A 281 14.95 -6.08 -22.93
C ALA A 281 13.90 -5.32 -23.77
N GLU A 282 12.72 -5.92 -23.99
CA GLU A 282 11.59 -5.24 -24.64
C GLU A 282 11.12 -4.01 -23.86
N ALA A 283 10.99 -4.12 -22.54
CA ALA A 283 10.60 -3.01 -21.70
C ALA A 283 11.64 -1.89 -21.72
N MET A 284 12.94 -2.21 -21.77
CA MET A 284 14.02 -1.23 -21.85
C MET A 284 14.04 -0.51 -23.20
N SER A 285 13.83 -1.22 -24.32
CA SER A 285 13.79 -0.61 -25.65
C SER A 285 12.61 0.37 -25.81
N LYS A 286 11.50 0.10 -25.12
CA LYS A 286 10.33 1.00 -25.03
C LYS A 286 10.53 2.19 -24.08
N GLN A 287 11.71 2.37 -23.48
CA GLN A 287 11.93 3.48 -22.56
C GLN A 287 11.96 4.83 -23.30
N ARG A 288 10.90 5.63 -23.10
CA ARG A 288 10.80 7.00 -23.62
C ARG A 288 11.53 8.05 -22.77
N SER A 289 11.68 7.79 -21.47
CA SER A 289 12.33 8.75 -20.57
C SER A 289 13.84 8.75 -20.79
N THR A 290 14.42 9.94 -20.97
CA THR A 290 15.87 10.13 -21.07
C THR A 290 16.52 10.47 -19.72
N ARG A 291 15.78 10.39 -18.60
CA ARG A 291 16.28 10.74 -17.26
C ARG A 291 17.37 9.80 -16.75
N LEU A 292 17.22 8.51 -17.04
CA LEU A 292 18.25 7.50 -16.79
C LEU A 292 18.66 6.90 -18.13
N PRO A 293 19.95 6.62 -18.33
CA PRO A 293 20.39 5.91 -19.52
C PRO A 293 19.67 4.56 -19.63
N GLN A 294 19.40 4.14 -20.86
CA GLN A 294 18.95 2.79 -21.15
C GLN A 294 20.11 1.82 -20.87
N LEU A 295 19.81 0.66 -20.28
CA LEU A 295 20.80 -0.41 -20.20
C LEU A 295 20.96 -1.02 -21.60
N SER A 296 22.20 -1.29 -22.00
CA SER A 296 22.46 -1.93 -23.29
C SER A 296 21.98 -3.38 -23.31
N VAL A 297 21.78 -3.93 -24.50
CA VAL A 297 21.36 -5.34 -24.66
C VAL A 297 22.40 -6.28 -24.06
N GLU A 298 23.69 -5.97 -24.23
CA GLU A 298 24.81 -6.74 -23.67
C GLU A 298 24.78 -6.70 -22.14
N ARG A 299 24.49 -5.53 -21.55
CA ARG A 299 24.38 -5.42 -20.09
C ARG A 299 23.19 -6.21 -19.57
N ILE A 300 22.03 -6.15 -20.24
CA ILE A 300 20.85 -6.94 -19.84
C ILE A 300 21.14 -8.44 -19.93
N SER A 301 21.82 -8.91 -20.98
CA SER A 301 22.25 -10.30 -21.14
C SER A 301 23.23 -10.75 -20.04
N TYR A 302 24.16 -9.88 -19.66
CA TYR A 302 25.04 -10.12 -18.51
C TYR A 302 24.25 -10.26 -17.21
N LEU A 303 23.27 -9.37 -16.96
CA LEU A 303 22.43 -9.44 -15.76
C LEU A 303 21.56 -10.70 -15.73
N ASP A 304 21.05 -11.16 -16.87
CA ASP A 304 20.35 -12.44 -17.00
C ASP A 304 21.24 -13.60 -16.51
N THR A 305 22.47 -13.66 -17.02
CA THR A 305 23.46 -14.68 -16.63
C THR A 305 23.73 -14.65 -15.12
N MET A 306 23.92 -13.47 -14.53
CA MET A 306 24.19 -13.34 -13.08
C MET A 306 22.99 -13.74 -12.23
N VAL A 307 21.76 -13.46 -12.66
CA VAL A 307 20.55 -13.88 -11.94
C VAL A 307 20.32 -15.38 -12.06
N GLN A 308 20.57 -15.98 -13.23
CA GLN A 308 20.53 -17.42 -13.41
C GLN A 308 21.54 -18.12 -12.48
N GLU A 309 22.79 -17.65 -12.46
CA GLU A 309 23.83 -18.18 -11.58
C GLU A 309 23.44 -18.01 -10.09
N ALA A 310 22.89 -16.87 -9.70
CA ALA A 310 22.40 -16.66 -8.34
C ALA A 310 21.29 -17.66 -7.98
N CYS A 311 20.35 -17.95 -8.88
CA CYS A 311 19.29 -18.93 -8.65
C CYS A 311 19.84 -20.36 -8.52
N LEU A 312 20.78 -20.76 -9.39
CA LEU A 312 21.45 -22.07 -9.31
C LEU A 312 22.20 -22.20 -7.99
N ARG A 313 22.98 -21.19 -7.64
CA ARG A 313 23.77 -21.21 -6.41
C ARG A 313 22.90 -21.20 -5.16
N MET A 314 21.78 -20.47 -5.16
CA MET A 314 20.80 -20.54 -4.08
C MET A 314 20.21 -21.94 -3.91
N ASN A 315 20.04 -22.70 -5.00
CA ASN A 315 19.64 -24.10 -4.95
C ASN A 315 20.75 -25.00 -4.37
N ASP A 316 22.02 -24.75 -4.72
CA ASP A 316 23.17 -25.51 -4.21
C ASP A 316 23.47 -25.28 -2.73
N LEU A 317 23.04 -24.14 -2.16
CA LEU A 317 23.12 -23.88 -0.73
C LEU A 317 22.22 -24.82 0.10
N ARG A 318 21.28 -25.53 -0.55
CA ARG A 318 20.35 -26.49 0.09
C ARG A 318 19.59 -25.89 1.27
N ILE A 319 19.24 -24.61 1.17
CA ILE A 319 18.31 -23.97 2.11
C ILE A 319 16.91 -24.50 1.78
N PRO A 320 16.22 -25.18 2.72
CA PRO A 320 14.88 -25.69 2.47
C PRO A 320 13.93 -24.58 2.04
N ASN A 321 13.08 -24.86 1.04
CA ASN A 321 11.97 -23.98 0.72
C ASN A 321 10.97 -23.96 1.89
N GLY A 322 10.33 -22.81 2.08
CA GLY A 322 9.26 -22.63 3.05
C GLY A 322 8.16 -21.75 2.49
N VAL A 323 7.13 -21.51 3.29
CA VAL A 323 6.06 -20.57 2.99
C VAL A 323 6.64 -19.16 2.85
N VAL A 324 6.21 -18.44 1.85
CA VAL A 324 6.56 -17.04 1.65
C VAL A 324 5.27 -16.28 1.43
N HIS A 325 5.08 -15.19 2.18
CA HIS A 325 3.85 -14.38 2.15
C HIS A 325 3.60 -13.70 0.80
N GLY A 326 4.64 -13.42 0.01
CA GLY A 326 4.55 -12.77 -1.31
C GLY A 326 4.25 -11.27 -1.32
N ASN A 327 3.46 -10.77 -0.38
CA ASN A 327 3.17 -9.33 -0.21
C ASN A 327 3.50 -8.78 1.20
N ILE A 328 4.59 -9.23 1.82
CA ILE A 328 4.92 -8.78 3.18
C ILE A 328 5.17 -7.27 3.21
N ASN A 329 4.35 -6.55 4.00
CA ASN A 329 4.40 -5.11 4.13
C ASN A 329 3.83 -4.68 5.49
N ARG A 330 4.01 -3.42 5.88
CA ARG A 330 3.57 -2.90 7.18
C ARG A 330 2.07 -3.08 7.46
N GLY A 331 1.24 -3.03 6.42
CA GLY A 331 -0.21 -3.23 6.54
C GLY A 331 -0.61 -4.67 6.86
N ASN A 332 0.29 -5.62 6.62
CA ASN A 332 0.02 -7.06 6.76
C ASN A 332 0.73 -7.67 7.97
N ILE A 333 1.54 -6.88 8.69
CA ILE A 333 2.15 -7.26 9.96
C ILE A 333 1.42 -6.48 11.05
N LEU A 334 0.78 -7.21 11.95
CA LEU A 334 0.00 -6.67 13.06
C LEU A 334 0.80 -6.78 14.36
N PHE A 335 0.71 -5.78 15.23
CA PHE A 335 1.47 -5.68 16.47
C PHE A 335 0.57 -5.26 17.63
N ASP A 336 0.54 -6.05 18.71
CA ASP A 336 -0.26 -5.79 19.92
C ASP A 336 0.51 -5.00 21.01
N GLY A 337 1.71 -4.51 20.70
CA GLY A 337 2.64 -3.91 21.66
C GLY A 337 3.70 -4.90 22.18
N LEU A 338 3.51 -6.21 21.98
CA LEU A 338 4.42 -7.25 22.44
C LEU A 338 4.79 -8.26 21.34
N ARG A 339 3.81 -8.69 20.56
CA ARG A 339 3.90 -9.79 19.58
C ARG A 339 3.46 -9.33 18.22
N CYS A 340 4.06 -9.92 17.19
CA CYS A 340 3.62 -9.75 15.82
C CYS A 340 2.83 -10.95 15.31
N ARG A 341 1.82 -10.68 14.48
CA ARG A 341 1.11 -11.68 13.67
C ARG A 341 1.04 -11.18 12.23
N ILE A 342 0.87 -12.11 11.30
CA ILE A 342 0.87 -11.82 9.86
C ILE A 342 -0.49 -12.20 9.28
N THR A 343 -1.08 -11.29 8.52
CA THR A 343 -2.40 -11.44 7.89
C THR A 343 -2.30 -11.30 6.37
N ASP A 344 -3.39 -11.61 5.66
CA ASP A 344 -3.52 -11.42 4.20
C ASP A 344 -2.56 -12.28 3.37
N TRP A 345 -2.85 -13.59 3.35
CA TRP A 345 -2.03 -14.65 2.75
C TRP A 345 -2.39 -14.92 1.28
N GLN A 346 -3.02 -13.97 0.58
CA GLN A 346 -3.47 -14.14 -0.80
C GLN A 346 -2.33 -14.42 -1.80
N GLU A 347 -1.16 -13.84 -1.55
CA GLU A 347 0.01 -13.90 -2.44
C GLU A 347 1.00 -15.00 -2.02
N THR A 348 0.53 -16.00 -1.26
CA THR A 348 1.38 -17.06 -0.71
C THR A 348 1.98 -17.95 -1.77
N TYR A 349 3.25 -18.28 -1.59
CA TYR A 349 3.95 -19.28 -2.38
C TYR A 349 4.94 -20.09 -1.54
N VAL A 350 5.37 -21.24 -2.07
CA VAL A 350 6.49 -22.02 -1.55
C VAL A 350 7.74 -21.64 -2.32
N GLY A 351 8.78 -21.20 -1.62
CA GLY A 351 10.02 -20.75 -2.26
C GLY A 351 11.13 -20.49 -1.26
N ASN A 352 12.15 -19.73 -1.68
CA ASN A 352 13.24 -19.41 -0.79
C ASN A 352 12.78 -18.44 0.33
N PRO A 353 12.91 -18.81 1.61
CA PRO A 353 12.31 -18.07 2.72
C PRO A 353 12.94 -16.68 2.92
N LEU A 354 14.17 -16.46 2.43
CA LEU A 354 14.88 -15.19 2.55
C LEU A 354 14.28 -14.07 1.70
N VAL A 355 13.46 -14.38 0.69
CA VAL A 355 12.81 -13.38 -0.16
C VAL A 355 11.92 -12.44 0.67
N ALA A 356 11.17 -12.98 1.63
CA ALA A 356 10.32 -12.17 2.51
C ALA A 356 11.15 -11.25 3.42
N LEU A 357 12.28 -11.75 3.94
CA LEU A 357 13.19 -10.94 4.77
C LEU A 357 13.80 -9.79 3.96
N GLN A 358 14.25 -10.05 2.73
CA GLN A 358 14.78 -9.00 1.86
C GLN A 358 13.72 -7.93 1.57
N HIS A 359 12.49 -8.34 1.31
CA HIS A 359 11.37 -7.45 1.09
C HIS A 359 11.01 -6.61 2.32
N LEU A 360 11.15 -7.16 3.52
CA LEU A 360 10.98 -6.40 4.77
C LEU A 360 12.08 -5.36 4.94
N ILE A 361 13.35 -5.73 4.76
CA ILE A 361 14.52 -4.83 4.89
C ILE A 361 14.47 -3.68 3.88
N LEU A 362 14.10 -3.96 2.62
CA LEU A 362 13.99 -2.92 1.59
C LEU A 362 12.89 -1.90 1.87
N ARG A 363 11.94 -2.21 2.75
CA ARG A 363 10.87 -1.29 3.17
C ARG A 363 11.27 -0.39 4.35
N SER A 364 12.38 -0.68 5.03
CA SER A 364 12.94 0.21 6.06
C SER A 364 13.55 1.48 5.45
N PRO A 365 13.53 2.63 6.18
CA PRO A 365 14.15 3.88 5.74
C PRO A 365 15.63 3.70 5.38
N ALA A 366 16.12 4.39 4.34
CA ALA A 366 17.44 4.12 3.78
C ALA A 366 18.61 4.36 4.74
N GLU A 367 18.54 5.35 5.63
CA GLU A 367 19.60 5.71 6.59
C GLU A 367 19.70 4.70 7.72
N THR A 368 18.57 4.16 8.17
CA THR A 368 18.56 3.18 9.27
C THR A 368 18.72 1.75 8.75
N ARG A 369 18.50 1.52 7.44
CA ARG A 369 18.56 0.21 6.81
C ARG A 369 19.87 -0.54 7.10
N PRO A 370 21.09 0.02 6.95
CA PRO A 370 22.31 -0.76 7.17
C PRO A 370 22.42 -1.33 8.59
N SER A 371 22.07 -0.53 9.61
CA SER A 371 22.10 -0.97 11.01
C SER A 371 21.03 -2.02 11.28
N ILE A 372 19.80 -1.77 10.83
CA ILE A 372 18.66 -2.67 11.02
C ILE A 372 18.89 -3.99 10.27
N GLU A 373 19.41 -3.92 9.05
CA GLU A 373 19.68 -5.09 8.21
C GLU A 373 20.61 -6.09 8.89
N SER A 374 21.72 -5.61 9.46
CA SER A 374 22.66 -6.47 10.19
C SER A 374 22.00 -7.16 11.38
N ASP A 375 21.23 -6.41 12.18
CA ASP A 375 20.52 -6.94 13.34
C ASP A 375 19.45 -7.97 12.96
N LEU A 376 18.65 -7.67 11.93
CA LEU A 376 17.59 -8.55 11.47
C LEU A 376 18.14 -9.81 10.80
N LYS A 377 19.20 -9.72 9.98
CA LYS A 377 19.89 -10.87 9.40
C LYS A 377 20.47 -11.77 10.49
N SER A 378 21.13 -11.18 11.50
CA SER A 378 21.69 -11.92 12.63
C SER A 378 20.61 -12.67 13.41
N TYR A 379 19.49 -12.00 13.68
CA TYR A 379 18.36 -12.61 14.39
C TYR A 379 17.68 -13.73 13.58
N TYR A 380 17.49 -13.51 12.28
CA TYR A 380 16.95 -14.53 11.37
C TYR A 380 17.85 -15.78 11.32
N LYS A 381 19.17 -15.58 11.28
CA LYS A 381 20.17 -16.64 11.24
C LYS A 381 20.13 -17.54 12.48
N ILE A 382 19.87 -16.97 13.67
CA ILE A 382 19.71 -17.74 14.91
C ILE A 382 18.55 -18.74 14.80
N ILE A 383 17.41 -18.31 14.24
CA ILE A 383 16.21 -19.17 14.10
C ILE A 383 16.47 -20.33 13.12
N TRP A 384 17.26 -20.09 12.07
CA TRP A 384 17.56 -21.07 11.03
C TRP A 384 18.80 -21.94 11.29
N ALA A 385 19.60 -21.61 12.31
CA ALA A 385 20.82 -22.32 12.67
C ALA A 385 20.66 -23.86 12.79
N PRO A 386 19.51 -24.41 13.27
CA PRO A 386 19.34 -25.87 13.32
C PRO A 386 19.32 -26.58 11.96
N LEU A 387 19.00 -25.89 10.86
CA LEU A 387 18.92 -26.48 9.52
C LEU A 387 19.97 -25.95 8.54
N VAL A 388 20.44 -24.73 8.73
CA VAL A 388 21.32 -24.05 7.78
C VAL A 388 22.55 -23.49 8.51
N PRO A 389 23.76 -24.00 8.22
CA PRO A 389 24.99 -23.46 8.78
C PRO A 389 25.17 -21.97 8.46
N SER A 390 25.74 -21.25 9.42
CA SER A 390 25.98 -19.82 9.33
C SER A 390 26.65 -19.37 8.03
N SER A 391 27.67 -20.09 7.58
CA SER A 391 28.41 -19.79 6.35
C SER A 391 27.57 -19.90 5.08
N ARG A 392 26.62 -20.85 5.02
CA ARG A 392 25.69 -20.97 3.88
C ARG A 392 24.68 -19.82 3.88
N MET A 393 24.20 -19.43 5.07
CA MET A 393 23.29 -18.31 5.21
C MET A 393 23.93 -16.99 4.76
N ASP A 394 25.22 -16.78 5.05
CA ASP A 394 25.94 -15.57 4.65
C ASP A 394 26.04 -15.44 3.13
N VAL A 395 26.35 -16.54 2.43
CA VAL A 395 26.33 -16.57 0.95
C VAL A 395 24.90 -16.32 0.43
N ALA A 396 23.89 -16.89 1.08
CA ALA A 396 22.51 -16.69 0.69
C ALA A 396 22.05 -15.23 0.84
N PHE A 397 22.44 -14.57 1.92
CA PHE A 397 22.16 -13.15 2.14
C PHE A 397 22.82 -12.26 1.09
N ALA A 398 24.04 -12.59 0.66
CA ALA A 398 24.72 -11.86 -0.40
C ALA A 398 23.96 -11.99 -1.74
N LEU A 399 23.47 -13.17 -2.10
CA LEU A 399 22.75 -13.40 -3.37
C LEU A 399 21.29 -12.91 -3.37
N MET A 400 20.71 -12.69 -2.19
CA MET A 400 19.28 -12.41 -2.04
C MET A 400 18.74 -11.18 -2.79
N PRO A 401 19.47 -10.05 -2.90
CA PRO A 401 19.00 -8.91 -3.68
C PRO A 401 18.67 -9.27 -5.13
N LEU A 402 19.37 -10.22 -5.74
CA LEU A 402 19.12 -10.67 -7.11
C LEU A 402 17.87 -11.57 -7.18
N VAL A 403 17.80 -12.57 -6.30
CA VAL A 403 16.71 -13.56 -6.30
C VAL A 403 15.38 -12.94 -5.87
N ALA A 404 15.38 -12.07 -4.87
CA ALA A 404 14.18 -11.36 -4.45
C ALA A 404 13.68 -10.39 -5.54
N ALA A 405 14.59 -9.74 -6.28
CA ALA A 405 14.23 -8.83 -7.36
C ALA A 405 13.54 -9.56 -8.54
N VAL A 406 14.10 -10.68 -9.00
CA VAL A 406 13.49 -11.45 -10.10
C VAL A 406 12.18 -12.12 -9.67
N THR A 407 12.09 -12.57 -8.42
CA THR A 407 10.84 -13.13 -7.86
C THR A 407 9.74 -12.06 -7.78
N ALA A 408 10.07 -10.84 -7.36
CA ALA A 408 9.14 -9.73 -7.34
C ALA A 408 8.70 -9.29 -8.75
N LEU A 409 9.61 -9.29 -9.73
CA LEU A 409 9.26 -9.02 -11.12
C LEU A 409 8.26 -10.06 -11.64
N TYR A 410 8.48 -11.33 -11.34
CA TYR A 410 7.60 -12.39 -11.81
C TYR A 410 6.22 -12.34 -11.15
N GLY A 411 6.15 -12.18 -9.83
CA GLY A 411 4.89 -12.18 -9.08
C GLY A 411 4.12 -13.49 -9.31
N LYS A 412 2.86 -13.40 -9.80
CA LYS A 412 2.05 -14.56 -10.22
C LYS A 412 2.39 -15.09 -11.62
N GLY A 413 3.06 -14.30 -12.46
CA GLY A 413 3.45 -14.68 -13.83
C GLY A 413 2.32 -14.67 -14.87
N ASP A 414 1.06 -14.59 -14.43
CA ASP A 414 -0.15 -14.49 -15.26
C ASP A 414 -0.13 -13.29 -16.23
N TRP A 415 0.51 -12.20 -15.83
CA TRP A 415 0.63 -10.99 -16.63
C TRP A 415 1.53 -11.17 -17.86
N LEU A 416 2.54 -12.04 -17.80
CA LEU A 416 3.62 -12.13 -18.80
C LEU A 416 3.13 -12.54 -20.20
N HIS A 417 2.08 -13.36 -20.23
CA HIS A 417 1.42 -13.86 -21.43
C HIS A 417 0.06 -13.23 -21.71
N SER A 418 -0.26 -12.13 -21.02
CA SER A 418 -1.52 -11.40 -21.19
C SER A 418 -1.27 -10.03 -21.82
N GLU A 419 -2.35 -9.32 -22.20
CA GLU A 419 -2.26 -7.94 -22.66
C GLU A 419 -1.63 -7.00 -21.62
N ARG A 420 -1.72 -7.36 -20.33
CA ARG A 420 -1.18 -6.58 -19.20
C ARG A 420 0.33 -6.34 -19.30
N ARG A 421 1.07 -7.24 -19.97
CA ARG A 421 2.52 -7.08 -20.21
C ARG A 421 2.87 -5.77 -20.91
N ASN A 422 1.94 -5.23 -21.70
CA ASN A 422 2.14 -4.01 -22.49
C ASN A 422 1.72 -2.73 -21.76
N GLU A 423 1.15 -2.84 -20.55
CA GLU A 423 0.75 -1.68 -19.77
C GLU A 423 1.98 -0.86 -19.33
N ASP A 424 1.86 0.47 -19.38
CA ASP A 424 2.93 1.39 -18.98
C ASP A 424 3.38 1.20 -17.51
N GLY A 425 2.50 0.70 -16.66
CA GLY A 425 2.80 0.31 -15.28
C GLY A 425 3.85 -0.80 -15.22
N TYR A 426 3.56 -1.94 -15.84
CA TYR A 426 4.45 -3.10 -15.88
C TYR A 426 5.79 -2.80 -16.56
N LEU A 427 5.76 -2.08 -17.69
CA LEU A 427 6.99 -1.68 -18.39
C LEU A 427 7.89 -0.79 -17.51
N ARG A 428 7.31 0.15 -16.75
CA ARG A 428 8.06 0.99 -15.79
C ARG A 428 8.60 0.17 -14.63
N TYR A 429 7.79 -0.73 -14.10
CA TYR A 429 8.16 -1.60 -12.99
C TYR A 429 9.36 -2.49 -13.36
N ALA A 430 9.31 -3.19 -14.50
CA ALA A 430 10.39 -4.06 -14.97
C ALA A 430 11.72 -3.30 -15.15
N ARG A 431 11.67 -2.11 -15.74
CA ARG A 431 12.82 -1.21 -15.88
C ARG A 431 13.40 -0.74 -14.55
N SER A 432 12.58 -0.64 -13.51
CA SER A 432 13.01 -0.27 -12.17
C SER A 432 13.72 -1.44 -11.48
N ILE A 433 13.15 -2.64 -11.62
CA ILE A 433 13.72 -3.88 -11.08
C ILE A 433 15.06 -4.22 -11.71
N VAL A 434 15.20 -4.18 -13.04
CA VAL A 434 16.49 -4.51 -13.68
C VAL A 434 17.60 -3.56 -13.27
N ARG A 435 17.29 -2.28 -12.99
CA ARG A 435 18.29 -1.33 -12.47
C ARG A 435 18.68 -1.62 -11.03
N HIS A 436 17.77 -2.16 -10.24
CA HIS A 436 18.09 -2.62 -8.89
C HIS A 436 19.01 -3.85 -8.96
N ILE A 437 18.72 -4.80 -9.85
CA ILE A 437 19.60 -5.95 -10.13
C ILE A 437 20.98 -5.45 -10.58
N ASP A 438 21.02 -4.51 -11.53
CA ASP A 438 22.24 -3.91 -12.06
C ASP A 438 23.16 -3.35 -10.97
N ARG A 439 22.59 -2.57 -10.03
CA ARG A 439 23.34 -2.06 -8.87
C ARG A 439 23.78 -3.15 -7.91
N SER A 440 22.93 -4.16 -7.71
CA SER A 440 23.19 -5.23 -6.73
C SER A 440 24.33 -6.14 -7.20
N VAL A 441 24.39 -6.47 -8.49
CA VAL A 441 25.49 -7.26 -9.08
C VAL A 441 26.85 -6.59 -8.91
N GLU A 442 26.89 -5.26 -8.76
CA GLU A 442 28.14 -4.53 -8.55
C GLU A 442 28.67 -4.59 -7.11
N LEU A 443 27.86 -5.02 -6.14
CA LEU A 443 28.26 -5.17 -4.74
C LEU A 443 29.35 -6.24 -4.59
N GLN A 444 30.37 -5.95 -3.78
CA GLN A 444 31.50 -6.87 -3.61
C GLN A 444 31.07 -8.22 -3.03
N GLU A 445 30.18 -8.22 -2.03
CA GLU A 445 29.64 -9.44 -1.43
C GLU A 445 28.91 -10.32 -2.46
N VAL A 446 28.20 -9.73 -3.42
CA VAL A 446 27.52 -10.45 -4.50
C VAL A 446 28.55 -11.05 -5.47
N LYS A 447 29.57 -10.28 -5.85
CA LYS A 447 30.66 -10.77 -6.72
C LYS A 447 31.42 -11.93 -6.08
N ASP A 448 31.73 -11.83 -4.78
CA ASP A 448 32.39 -12.89 -4.02
C ASP A 448 31.48 -14.11 -3.90
N ALA A 449 30.19 -13.89 -3.65
CA ALA A 449 29.19 -14.95 -3.58
C ALA A 449 28.80 -15.53 -4.95
N LEU A 450 29.19 -14.96 -6.08
CA LEU A 450 29.01 -15.57 -7.41
C LEU A 450 30.29 -16.28 -7.88
N SER A 451 31.47 -15.75 -7.53
CA SER A 451 32.77 -16.29 -7.96
C SER A 451 33.24 -17.52 -7.18
N ASN A 452 32.85 -17.68 -5.92
CA ASN A 452 33.36 -18.77 -5.06
C ASN A 452 32.70 -20.14 -5.35
N SER A 453 33.19 -20.93 -6.29
CA SER A 453 32.65 -22.29 -6.58
C SER A 453 32.84 -23.33 -5.45
N ALA A 454 33.50 -22.96 -4.35
CA ALA A 454 33.93 -23.87 -3.29
C ALA A 454 32.94 -23.95 -2.10
N ILE A 455 31.78 -24.57 -2.29
CA ILE A 455 31.08 -25.23 -1.17
C ILE A 455 30.95 -26.70 -1.54
N SER A 456 31.96 -27.49 -1.16
CA SER A 456 31.90 -28.96 -1.18
C SER A 456 30.79 -29.41 -0.23
N VAL A 457 29.63 -29.76 -0.79
CA VAL A 457 28.52 -30.37 -0.04
C VAL A 457 28.88 -31.83 0.20
N SER A 458 29.44 -32.14 1.37
CA SER A 458 29.52 -33.53 1.84
C SER A 458 28.11 -34.03 2.19
N PRO A 459 27.70 -35.24 1.75
CA PRO A 459 26.39 -35.79 2.09
C PRO A 459 26.31 -36.07 3.60
N LEU A 460 25.27 -35.54 4.24
CA LEU A 460 24.95 -35.82 5.65
C LEU A 460 24.64 -37.31 5.81
N SER A 461 25.46 -38.01 6.60
CA SER A 461 25.20 -39.35 7.07
C SER A 461 24.01 -39.34 8.02
N THR A 462 22.97 -40.08 7.67
CA THR A 462 21.86 -40.44 8.54
C THR A 462 22.37 -41.31 9.70
N GLN A 463 22.57 -40.69 10.86
CA GLN A 463 22.52 -41.41 12.14
C GLN A 463 21.49 -40.72 13.02
N CYS A 464 20.33 -41.36 13.13
CA CYS A 464 19.37 -41.12 14.20
C CYS A 464 20.00 -41.67 15.48
N ASP A 465 20.43 -40.77 16.37
CA ASP A 465 20.59 -41.11 17.78
C ASP A 465 19.45 -40.45 18.56
N GLY A 466 18.71 -41.28 19.28
CA GLY A 466 17.57 -40.91 20.08
C GLY A 466 18.07 -40.38 21.42
N SER A 467 18.08 -39.06 21.59
CA SER A 467 18.19 -38.46 22.92
C SER A 467 17.39 -37.17 22.96
N ARG A 468 16.29 -37.18 23.72
CA ARG A 468 15.55 -35.97 24.11
C ARG A 468 16.46 -35.09 24.99
N PRO A 469 16.48 -33.76 24.77
CA PRO A 469 16.77 -32.82 25.83
C PRO A 469 15.45 -32.17 26.28
N ASP A 470 15.10 -32.43 27.53
CA ASP A 470 14.09 -31.70 28.28
C ASP A 470 14.51 -30.25 28.54
N ALA A 471 13.50 -29.40 28.76
CA ALA A 471 13.53 -28.09 29.42
C ALA A 471 14.20 -26.90 28.69
N TYR A 472 13.36 -26.05 28.10
CA TYR A 472 13.67 -24.64 27.84
C TYR A 472 13.75 -23.87 29.17
N PRO A 473 14.77 -23.02 29.41
CA PRO A 473 14.76 -22.10 30.54
C PRO A 473 13.83 -20.92 30.24
N SER A 474 12.81 -20.78 31.08
CA SER A 474 12.08 -19.53 31.31
C SER A 474 13.06 -18.48 31.84
N SER A 475 13.28 -17.40 31.09
CA SER A 475 13.98 -16.21 31.60
C SER A 475 13.11 -14.97 31.41
N GLU A 476 12.64 -14.47 32.55
CA GLU A 476 11.91 -13.23 32.78
C GLU A 476 12.68 -12.02 32.23
N PHE A 477 11.98 -11.09 31.57
CA PHE A 477 12.49 -9.77 31.23
C PHE A 477 12.24 -8.80 32.41
N PRO A 478 13.21 -7.97 32.82
CA PRO A 478 13.02 -7.03 33.91
C PRO A 478 12.13 -5.85 33.52
N LEU A 479 11.09 -5.63 34.33
CA LEU A 479 10.21 -4.47 34.36
C LEU A 479 11.01 -3.18 34.60
N VAL A 480 10.85 -2.19 33.73
CA VAL A 480 11.30 -0.81 33.99
C VAL A 480 10.08 0.06 34.24
N SER A 481 10.11 0.69 35.43
CA SER A 481 9.12 1.53 36.08
C SER A 481 8.67 2.73 35.24
N ALA A 482 7.36 2.96 35.23
CA ALA A 482 6.70 4.19 34.80
C ALA A 482 7.09 5.37 35.72
N ALA A 483 7.10 6.58 35.15
CA ALA A 483 7.11 7.84 35.89
C ALA A 483 5.90 8.68 35.42
N GLU A 484 5.15 9.17 36.41
CA GLU A 484 3.89 9.91 36.33
C GLU A 484 4.06 11.42 36.05
N PRO A 485 2.96 12.15 35.76
CA PRO A 485 2.96 13.46 35.10
C PRO A 485 2.97 14.65 36.08
N HIS A 486 3.35 15.83 35.57
CA HIS A 486 3.22 17.10 36.31
C HIS A 486 2.17 18.04 35.70
N ASP A 487 1.46 18.68 36.63
CA ASP A 487 0.23 19.48 36.51
C ASP A 487 0.41 20.94 36.07
N THR A 488 -0.64 21.43 35.38
CA THR A 488 -1.28 22.76 35.32
C THR A 488 -0.49 24.08 35.31
N ALA A 489 -0.85 24.96 34.35
CA ALA A 489 -1.16 26.37 34.64
C ALA A 489 -2.10 26.98 33.58
N VAL A 490 -3.23 27.53 34.06
CA VAL A 490 -4.22 28.35 33.35
C VAL A 490 -3.68 29.79 33.24
N VAL A 491 -3.82 30.44 32.09
CA VAL A 491 -3.57 31.89 31.95
C VAL A 491 -4.79 32.58 31.31
N GLU A 492 -5.28 33.59 32.02
CA GLU A 492 -6.44 34.42 31.75
C GLU A 492 -6.34 35.27 30.47
N ILE A 493 -7.53 35.56 29.93
CA ILE A 493 -7.82 36.41 28.78
C ILE A 493 -7.70 37.88 29.20
N ALA A 494 -6.83 38.65 28.53
CA ALA A 494 -6.74 40.11 28.67
C ALA A 494 -7.06 40.82 27.34
N ALA A 495 -7.89 41.86 27.45
CA ALA A 495 -8.52 42.64 26.39
C ALA A 495 -7.56 43.41 25.46
N SER A 496 -8.03 43.66 24.23
CA SER A 496 -7.35 44.27 23.08
C SER A 496 -7.21 45.80 23.16
N SER A 497 -6.07 46.33 22.67
CA SER A 497 -5.74 47.76 22.54
C SER A 497 -5.54 48.16 21.05
N PRO A 498 -5.94 49.37 20.62
CA PRO A 498 -6.03 49.78 19.20
C PRO A 498 -4.70 49.88 18.43
N ALA A 499 -3.54 49.82 19.09
CA ALA A 499 -2.24 49.73 18.41
C ALA A 499 -1.97 48.35 17.75
N ARG A 500 -2.67 47.29 18.19
CA ARG A 500 -2.56 45.95 17.58
C ARG A 500 -3.24 45.88 16.21
N GLU A 501 -4.28 46.68 15.95
CA GLU A 501 -5.03 46.63 14.69
C GLU A 501 -4.21 47.16 13.50
N SER A 502 -3.44 48.23 13.67
CA SER A 502 -2.58 48.81 12.61
C SER A 502 -1.37 47.92 12.25
N ILE A 503 -0.78 47.26 13.24
CA ILE A 503 0.30 46.28 13.00
C ILE A 503 -0.27 45.00 12.36
N SER A 504 -1.52 44.64 12.69
CA SER A 504 -2.19 43.47 12.11
C SER A 504 -2.55 43.68 10.63
N SER A 505 -2.97 44.89 10.23
CA SER A 505 -3.33 45.21 8.85
C SER A 505 -2.10 45.25 7.93
N LEU A 506 -0.98 45.81 8.39
CA LEU A 506 0.31 45.80 7.65
C LEU A 506 0.85 44.36 7.46
N ARG A 507 0.74 43.51 8.49
CA ARG A 507 1.10 42.09 8.38
C ARG A 507 0.18 41.31 7.44
N LEU A 508 -1.11 41.66 7.41
CA LEU A 508 -2.09 41.04 6.52
C LEU A 508 -1.81 41.42 5.05
N MET A 509 -1.50 42.69 4.78
CA MET A 509 -1.11 43.16 3.44
C MET A 509 0.17 42.49 2.94
N HIS A 510 1.21 42.40 3.78
CA HIS A 510 2.46 41.73 3.43
C HIS A 510 2.27 40.23 3.11
N LYS A 511 1.41 39.54 3.88
CA LYS A 511 1.06 38.14 3.60
C LYS A 511 0.30 37.99 2.27
N ALA A 512 -0.59 38.93 1.94
CA ALA A 512 -1.31 38.91 0.67
C ALA A 512 -0.37 39.11 -0.53
N GLU A 513 0.63 39.99 -0.41
CA GLU A 513 1.67 40.18 -1.44
C GLU A 513 2.47 38.90 -1.71
N LEU A 514 2.93 38.22 -0.65
CA LEU A 514 3.66 36.96 -0.76
C LEU A 514 2.82 35.85 -1.43
N VAL A 515 1.54 35.77 -1.09
CA VAL A 515 0.60 34.80 -1.70
C VAL A 515 0.41 35.10 -3.19
N CYS A 516 0.25 36.37 -3.57
CA CYS A 516 0.17 36.78 -4.97
C CYS A 516 1.46 36.45 -5.75
N GLU A 517 2.62 36.68 -5.15
CA GLU A 517 3.92 36.37 -5.76
C GLU A 517 4.11 34.85 -5.94
N ALA A 518 3.77 34.05 -4.92
CA ALA A 518 3.75 32.59 -5.00
C ALA A 518 2.79 32.09 -6.09
N TYR A 519 1.61 32.71 -6.22
CA TYR A 519 0.63 32.40 -7.26
C TYR A 519 1.18 32.67 -8.67
N CYS A 520 1.91 33.76 -8.86
CA CYS A 520 2.61 34.06 -10.11
C CYS A 520 3.68 33.02 -10.45
N PHE A 521 4.44 32.54 -9.46
CA PHE A 521 5.39 31.44 -9.67
C PHE A 521 4.69 30.12 -10.03
N LEU A 522 3.54 29.83 -9.44
CA LEU A 522 2.74 28.66 -9.83
C LEU A 522 2.25 28.74 -11.27
N LEU A 523 1.76 29.91 -11.72
CA LEU A 523 1.39 30.19 -13.12
C LEU A 523 2.58 30.02 -14.06
N PHE A 524 3.73 30.56 -13.67
CA PHE A 524 4.95 30.45 -14.45
C PHE A 524 5.40 29.00 -14.61
N ILE A 525 5.44 28.22 -13.52
CA ILE A 525 5.82 26.80 -13.58
C ILE A 525 4.79 25.98 -14.37
N ASP A 526 3.48 26.27 -14.24
CA ASP A 526 2.44 25.60 -15.02
C ASP A 526 2.64 25.85 -16.53
N LEU A 527 2.93 27.10 -16.92
CA LEU A 527 3.25 27.46 -18.31
C LEU A 527 4.51 26.72 -18.81
N VAL A 528 5.57 26.69 -17.99
CA VAL A 528 6.81 25.97 -18.31
C VAL A 528 6.57 24.47 -18.47
N MET A 529 5.77 23.87 -17.59
CA MET A 529 5.38 22.46 -17.65
C MET A 529 4.52 22.18 -18.89
N HIS A 530 3.63 23.09 -19.26
CA HIS A 530 2.77 22.96 -20.44
C HIS A 530 3.57 23.00 -21.75
N ILE A 531 4.59 23.87 -21.83
CA ILE A 531 5.42 24.04 -23.04
C ILE A 531 6.43 22.90 -23.22
N GLY A 532 7.09 22.46 -22.14
CA GLY A 532 8.26 21.57 -22.26
C GLY A 532 8.37 20.47 -21.20
N GLY A 533 7.31 20.26 -20.41
CA GLY A 533 7.27 19.27 -19.35
C GLY A 533 8.30 19.50 -18.25
N ALA A 534 8.55 18.47 -17.44
CA ALA A 534 9.51 18.54 -16.32
C ALA A 534 10.93 18.94 -16.77
N LYS A 535 11.34 18.58 -17.99
CA LYS A 535 12.67 18.91 -18.54
C LYS A 535 12.89 20.43 -18.64
N LEU A 536 11.86 21.17 -19.05
CA LEU A 536 11.96 22.63 -19.14
C LEU A 536 11.95 23.27 -17.75
N VAL A 537 11.20 22.71 -16.80
CA VAL A 537 11.24 23.15 -15.39
C VAL A 537 12.66 23.12 -14.85
N TYR A 538 13.40 22.01 -15.01
CA TYR A 538 14.78 21.94 -14.49
C TYR A 538 15.74 22.92 -15.16
N ARG A 539 15.63 23.11 -16.49
CA ARG A 539 16.46 24.10 -17.19
C ARG A 539 16.17 25.51 -16.69
N THR A 540 14.91 25.81 -16.46
CA THR A 540 14.45 27.07 -15.89
C THR A 540 15.00 27.23 -14.46
N MET A 541 14.83 26.22 -13.60
CA MET A 541 15.38 26.24 -12.24
C MET A 541 16.90 26.46 -12.23
N GLY A 542 17.65 25.78 -13.09
CA GLY A 542 19.10 25.96 -13.21
C GLY A 542 19.50 27.38 -13.66
N ALA A 543 18.70 28.03 -14.52
CA ALA A 543 18.94 29.40 -14.97
C ALA A 543 18.66 30.44 -13.86
N PHE A 544 17.71 30.17 -12.96
CA PHE A 544 17.35 31.04 -11.83
C PHE A 544 18.21 30.81 -10.57
N ARG A 545 19.37 30.14 -10.68
CA ARG A 545 20.25 29.85 -9.53
C ARG A 545 21.07 31.06 -9.05
N SER A 546 21.12 32.15 -9.83
CA SER A 546 21.96 33.30 -9.51
C SER A 546 21.18 34.42 -8.82
N VAL A 547 21.28 34.51 -7.49
CA VAL A 547 20.84 35.69 -6.73
C VAL A 547 21.91 36.07 -5.70
N ALA A 548 22.38 37.32 -5.76
CA ALA A 548 23.29 37.89 -4.77
C ALA A 548 22.55 38.08 -3.43
N PRO A 549 23.20 37.85 -2.27
CA PRO A 549 22.51 37.77 -0.99
C PRO A 549 21.97 39.13 -0.53
N ILE A 550 20.66 39.31 -0.57
CA ILE A 550 19.99 40.44 0.09
C ILE A 550 19.70 40.03 1.54
N LYS A 551 20.54 40.52 2.46
CA LYS A 551 20.41 40.54 3.94
C LYS A 551 19.60 39.41 4.61
N LYS A 552 20.32 38.51 5.30
CA LYS A 552 19.79 37.51 6.25
C LYS A 552 18.78 38.12 7.24
N ARG A 553 17.50 37.74 7.12
CA ARG A 553 16.57 37.68 8.25
C ARG A 553 16.28 36.22 8.54
N ALA A 554 16.72 35.75 9.71
CA ALA A 554 16.30 34.46 10.22
C ALA A 554 14.80 34.51 10.58
N SER A 555 14.07 33.44 10.22
CA SER A 555 12.62 33.17 10.37
C SER A 555 11.65 33.54 9.22
N VAL A 556 12.13 33.90 8.02
CA VAL A 556 11.23 34.18 6.87
C VAL A 556 10.78 32.91 6.11
N SER A 557 11.47 31.76 6.26
CA SER A 557 11.15 30.54 5.49
C SER A 557 9.75 29.99 5.76
N SER A 558 9.25 30.06 6.99
CA SER A 558 7.90 29.59 7.33
C SER A 558 6.80 30.44 6.70
N GLU A 559 7.03 31.76 6.57
CA GLU A 559 6.07 32.67 5.93
C GLU A 559 6.03 32.46 4.42
N LEU A 560 7.17 32.15 3.79
CA LEU A 560 7.26 31.81 2.36
C LEU A 560 6.63 30.45 2.07
N CYS A 561 6.82 29.45 2.92
CA CYS A 561 6.11 28.16 2.80
C CYS A 561 4.60 28.36 2.90
N PHE A 562 4.15 29.07 3.94
CA PHE A 562 2.74 29.40 4.12
C PHE A 562 2.14 30.16 2.93
N ALA A 563 2.90 31.07 2.33
CA ALA A 563 2.46 31.81 1.14
C ALA A 563 2.26 30.89 -0.07
N VAL A 564 3.16 29.91 -0.28
CA VAL A 564 3.02 28.92 -1.35
C VAL A 564 1.88 27.94 -1.05
N ASP A 565 1.74 27.47 0.19
CA ASP A 565 0.64 26.60 0.60
C ASP A 565 -0.72 27.28 0.33
N MET A 566 -0.85 28.55 0.73
CA MET A 566 -2.07 29.33 0.52
C MET A 566 -2.29 29.65 -0.97
N ALA A 567 -1.23 29.95 -1.72
CA ALA A 567 -1.34 30.13 -3.17
C ALA A 567 -1.81 28.83 -3.86
N CYS A 568 -1.37 27.66 -3.40
CA CYS A 568 -1.82 26.36 -3.90
C CYS A 568 -3.30 26.11 -3.59
N VAL A 569 -3.79 26.50 -2.41
CA VAL A 569 -5.21 26.43 -2.04
C VAL A 569 -6.07 27.31 -2.96
N LEU A 570 -5.56 28.49 -3.34
CA LEU A 570 -6.25 29.43 -4.22
C LEU A 570 -6.08 29.12 -5.71
N TYR A 571 -5.16 28.24 -6.08
CA TYR A 571 -4.79 27.98 -7.46
C TYR A 571 -5.91 27.24 -8.20
N VAL A 572 -6.21 27.68 -9.42
CA VAL A 572 -7.31 27.16 -10.25
C VAL A 572 -7.18 25.67 -10.65
N LYS A 573 -6.04 25.03 -10.39
CA LYS A 573 -5.75 23.62 -10.69
C LYS A 573 -5.03 22.96 -9.51
N ARG A 574 -5.06 21.63 -9.41
CA ARG A 574 -4.24 20.90 -8.43
C ARG A 574 -2.75 21.14 -8.71
N VAL A 575 -2.04 21.64 -7.70
CA VAL A 575 -0.60 21.83 -7.75
C VAL A 575 0.12 20.50 -7.46
N ARG A 576 0.94 20.01 -8.40
CA ARG A 576 1.72 18.77 -8.24
C ARG A 576 2.93 18.99 -7.33
N CYS A 577 3.47 17.94 -6.70
CA CYS A 577 4.66 18.04 -5.84
C CYS A 577 5.85 18.76 -6.52
N LEU A 578 6.09 18.48 -7.81
CA LEU A 578 7.12 19.17 -8.59
C LEU A 578 6.80 20.66 -8.81
N GLN A 579 5.54 20.99 -9.08
CA GLN A 579 5.11 22.37 -9.33
C GLN A 579 5.17 23.20 -8.05
N HIS A 580 4.70 22.63 -6.95
CA HIS A 580 4.77 23.21 -5.61
C HIS A 580 6.23 23.49 -5.23
N SER A 581 7.08 22.44 -5.26
CA SER A 581 8.48 22.55 -4.84
C SER A 581 9.28 23.46 -5.77
N ALA A 582 8.99 23.51 -7.07
CA ALA A 582 9.63 24.46 -7.98
C ALA A 582 9.22 25.91 -7.70
N ALA A 583 7.93 26.19 -7.48
CA ALA A 583 7.45 27.53 -7.15
C ALA A 583 8.03 28.02 -5.81
N LEU A 584 8.08 27.15 -4.80
CA LEU A 584 8.70 27.46 -3.51
C LEU A 584 10.21 27.68 -3.64
N ALA A 585 10.93 26.86 -4.40
CA ALA A 585 12.35 27.05 -4.61
C ALA A 585 12.66 28.38 -5.32
N LEU A 586 11.85 28.78 -6.31
CA LEU A 586 11.98 30.10 -6.95
C LEU A 586 11.70 31.24 -5.97
N LEU A 587 10.62 31.14 -5.20
CA LEU A 587 10.28 32.15 -4.22
C LEU A 587 11.40 32.28 -3.16
N LEU A 588 11.89 31.18 -2.62
CA LEU A 588 13.01 31.18 -1.67
C LEU A 588 14.27 31.82 -2.27
N ARG A 589 14.59 31.53 -3.54
CA ARG A 589 15.75 32.13 -4.25
C ARG A 589 15.58 33.63 -4.45
N THR A 590 14.39 34.11 -4.82
CA THR A 590 14.07 35.55 -4.94
C THR A 590 14.32 36.29 -3.62
N TYR A 591 14.08 35.61 -2.49
CA TYR A 591 14.31 36.13 -1.14
C TYR A 591 15.70 35.77 -0.57
N GLY A 592 16.64 35.33 -1.43
CA GLY A 592 18.07 35.19 -1.10
C GLY A 592 18.47 33.87 -0.42
N TRP A 593 17.61 32.85 -0.43
CA TRP A 593 17.92 31.51 0.09
C TRP A 593 18.50 30.61 -1.01
N ASP A 594 19.56 29.89 -0.67
CA ASP A 594 20.15 28.84 -1.53
C ASP A 594 19.30 27.57 -1.44
N ALA A 595 18.14 27.62 -2.09
CA ALA A 595 17.14 26.56 -2.08
C ALA A 595 17.30 25.63 -3.29
N ASP A 596 17.61 24.36 -3.05
CA ASP A 596 17.66 23.31 -4.06
C ASP A 596 16.27 22.69 -4.26
N LEU A 597 15.85 22.53 -5.51
CA LEU A 597 14.73 21.65 -5.85
C LEU A 597 15.27 20.23 -6.01
N VAL A 598 14.71 19.28 -5.25
CA VAL A 598 15.11 17.88 -5.24
C VAL A 598 13.96 16.99 -5.71
N VAL A 599 14.26 16.00 -6.55
CA VAL A 599 13.28 14.98 -6.98
C VAL A 599 13.82 13.61 -6.66
N GLY A 600 13.00 12.78 -6.02
CA GLY A 600 13.35 11.44 -5.60
C GLY A 600 12.38 10.36 -6.06
N GLY A 601 12.84 9.11 -6.10
CA GLY A 601 12.06 7.94 -6.46
C GLY A 601 12.15 6.82 -5.42
N ARG A 602 11.03 6.16 -5.12
CA ARG A 602 10.92 4.98 -4.25
C ARG A 602 10.70 3.74 -5.11
N LEU A 603 11.30 2.60 -4.73
CA LEU A 603 11.21 1.35 -5.50
C LEU A 603 9.95 0.53 -5.15
N PHE A 604 9.59 0.48 -3.87
CA PHE A 604 8.47 -0.33 -3.36
C PHE A 604 7.64 0.41 -2.28
N PRO A 605 6.37 0.77 -2.55
CA PRO A 605 5.76 0.84 -3.89
C PRO A 605 6.51 1.87 -4.76
N THR A 606 6.43 1.73 -6.09
CA THR A 606 7.06 2.69 -6.99
C THR A 606 6.36 4.05 -6.88
N ASP A 607 7.10 5.08 -6.47
CA ASP A 607 6.56 6.42 -6.27
C ASP A 607 7.62 7.50 -6.58
N PHE A 608 7.20 8.70 -6.97
CA PHE A 608 8.09 9.83 -7.27
C PHE A 608 7.61 11.08 -6.53
N HIS A 609 8.56 11.76 -5.88
CA HIS A 609 8.24 12.93 -5.07
C HIS A 609 9.26 14.04 -5.28
N ALA A 610 8.86 15.29 -5.02
CA ALA A 610 9.71 16.46 -5.17
C ALA A 610 9.59 17.38 -3.95
N TRP A 611 10.72 17.84 -3.42
CA TRP A 611 10.81 18.70 -2.24
C TRP A 611 11.90 19.76 -2.40
N VAL A 612 11.94 20.72 -1.49
CA VAL A 612 12.93 21.81 -1.44
C VAL A 612 13.86 21.61 -0.26
N GLN A 613 15.15 21.80 -0.48
CA GLN A 613 16.19 21.77 0.56
C GLN A 613 16.97 23.07 0.64
N ILE A 614 17.32 23.49 1.85
CA ILE A 614 18.32 24.54 2.09
C ILE A 614 19.42 23.91 2.94
N GLY A 615 20.58 23.64 2.34
CA GLY A 615 21.62 22.82 2.96
C GLY A 615 21.09 21.42 3.32
N PRO A 616 21.21 20.96 4.58
CA PRO A 616 20.72 19.64 5.00
C PRO A 616 19.21 19.60 5.33
N SER A 617 18.54 20.76 5.42
CA SER A 617 17.16 20.83 5.91
C SER A 617 16.14 20.73 4.79
N VAL A 618 15.14 19.86 4.94
CA VAL A 618 13.93 19.83 4.09
C VAL A 618 12.98 20.92 4.54
N ILE A 619 12.45 21.69 3.58
CA ILE A 619 11.71 22.93 3.88
C ILE A 619 10.20 22.74 3.79
N ASN A 620 9.70 22.08 2.73
CA ASN A 620 8.27 21.89 2.49
C ASN A 620 7.79 20.46 2.65
N ASP A 621 8.61 19.64 3.29
CA ASP A 621 8.26 18.27 3.62
C ASP A 621 8.96 17.86 4.92
N ARG A 622 8.64 16.67 5.39
CA ARG A 622 9.32 16.09 6.55
C ARG A 622 10.69 15.57 6.14
N ASN A 623 11.65 15.60 7.07
CA ASN A 623 13.02 15.14 6.80
C ASN A 623 13.11 13.67 6.32
N TYR A 624 12.09 12.84 6.56
CA TYR A 624 12.05 11.46 6.05
C TYR A 624 11.96 11.36 4.52
N VAL A 625 11.66 12.43 3.77
CA VAL A 625 11.66 12.31 2.30
C VAL A 625 13.06 12.04 1.74
N VAL A 626 14.10 12.53 2.41
CA VAL A 626 15.50 12.23 2.09
C VAL A 626 15.81 10.74 2.31
N SER A 627 15.12 10.13 3.27
CA SER A 627 15.27 8.72 3.66
C SER A 627 14.50 7.72 2.82
N SER A 628 13.36 8.17 2.32
CA SER A 628 12.36 7.31 1.71
C SER A 628 12.43 7.31 0.19
N TYR A 629 13.09 8.31 -0.39
CA TYR A 629 13.23 8.47 -1.83
C TYR A 629 14.71 8.55 -2.22
N LEU A 630 15.12 7.72 -3.18
CA LEU A 630 16.42 7.86 -3.82
C LEU A 630 16.43 9.18 -4.59
N VAL A 631 17.32 10.11 -4.25
CA VAL A 631 17.49 11.37 -4.98
C VAL A 631 17.89 11.06 -6.41
N LEU A 632 17.05 11.47 -7.36
CA LEU A 632 17.26 11.31 -8.79
C LEU A 632 17.92 12.56 -9.39
N GLU A 633 17.45 13.75 -8.98
CA GLU A 633 17.92 15.04 -9.51
C GLU A 633 17.88 16.13 -8.43
N ARG A 634 18.82 17.10 -8.55
CA ARG A 634 18.93 18.32 -7.73
C ARG A 634 19.28 19.50 -8.63
N CYS A 635 18.58 20.63 -8.51
CA CYS A 635 18.84 21.83 -9.31
C CYS A 635 18.55 23.13 -8.56
#